data_AF-A0A8J7XL81-F1
#
_entry.id   AF-A0A8J7XL81-F1
#
_cell.length_a   1.000
_cell.length_b   1.000
_cell.length_c   1.000
_cell.angle_alpha   90.00
_cell.angle_beta   90.00
_cell.angle_gamma   90.00
#
_symmetry.space_group_name_H-M   'P 1'
#
loop_
_entity.id
_entity.type
_entity.pdbx_description
1 polymer ?
#
loop_
_entity_poly.entity_id
_entity_poly.type
_entity_poly.pdbx_seq_one_letter_code
_entity_poly.pdbx_strand_id
1 'polypeptide(L)'
;MSILGRPKGEDLTIGSSQVENFLVEVRTKKYTGYLKIECRNLEFLLFYEEGVPTHGFRVIEDELFSFSNLSDILSSLEGGKLSFFEASPGALQALFDMKFGDQIYGNLYTSYCDLGKLFQTLQQEKHTGSVEIDLPSLNCFVLTEEGVPTEVVFSRGRGEKEGEIEEVLHVILEKAAVESGIVKVFERRNPLTIPSPDPEEIFTWSDPRRLKLEFAFGQLGKEFEKLLDQNLTISQILNTLCVDFVEIADMYTYLSVKGYIVTKKGLING
;
A
#
# COMPACT_ATOMS: atom_id res chain seq x y z
N MET A 1 -4.31 -4.71 8.18
CA MET A 1 -4.54 -4.81 6.73
C MET A 1 -5.32 -6.08 6.42
N SER A 2 -6.34 -6.01 5.56
CA SER A 2 -7.06 -7.21 5.10
C SER A 2 -6.15 -8.11 4.27
N ILE A 3 -6.02 -9.38 4.65
CA ILE A 3 -5.22 -10.34 3.90
C ILE A 3 -6.02 -10.78 2.67
N LEU A 4 -5.56 -10.38 1.49
CA LEU A 4 -6.12 -10.79 0.21
C LEU A 4 -5.30 -11.97 -0.33
N GLY A 5 -5.97 -13.05 -0.74
CA GLY A 5 -5.30 -14.20 -1.33
C GLY A 5 -4.99 -15.36 -0.37
N ARG A 6 -4.41 -16.41 -0.96
CA ARG A 6 -4.22 -17.72 -0.34
C ARG A 6 -2.74 -17.96 -0.04
N PRO A 7 -2.37 -18.41 1.16
CA PRO A 7 -0.98 -18.66 1.47
C PRO A 7 -0.43 -19.80 0.60
N LYS A 8 0.76 -19.61 0.05
CA LYS A 8 1.53 -20.67 -0.65
C LYS A 8 2.87 -20.98 -0.02
N GLY A 9 3.41 -20.06 0.76
CA GLY A 9 4.58 -20.27 1.61
C GLY A 9 4.42 -19.37 2.82
N GLU A 10 4.58 -19.90 4.03
CA GLU A 10 4.34 -19.16 5.27
C GLU A 10 5.54 -19.29 6.20
N ASP A 11 5.86 -18.20 6.89
CA ASP A 11 6.86 -18.14 7.96
C ASP A 11 8.25 -18.66 7.55
N LEU A 12 8.60 -18.50 6.27
CA LEU A 12 9.91 -18.89 5.75
C LEU A 12 10.99 -17.96 6.32
N THR A 13 12.09 -18.54 6.78
CA THR A 13 13.17 -17.75 7.40
C THR A 13 14.04 -17.10 6.33
N ILE A 14 14.16 -15.78 6.37
CA ILE A 14 14.99 -15.01 5.44
C ILE A 14 16.47 -15.45 5.53
N GLY A 15 17.12 -15.63 4.38
CA GLY A 15 18.50 -16.13 4.27
C GLY A 15 18.63 -17.65 4.31
N SER A 16 17.51 -18.39 4.41
CA SER A 16 17.52 -19.85 4.28
C SER A 16 17.42 -20.30 2.81
N SER A 17 17.98 -21.46 2.49
CA SER A 17 17.82 -22.10 1.18
C SER A 17 16.35 -22.40 0.83
N GLN A 18 15.48 -22.54 1.83
CA GLN A 18 14.04 -22.72 1.63
C GLN A 18 13.41 -21.48 0.99
N VAL A 19 13.76 -20.28 1.47
CA VAL A 19 13.30 -19.02 0.87
C VAL A 19 13.82 -18.86 -0.55
N GLU A 20 15.10 -19.11 -0.78
CA GLU A 20 15.70 -18.98 -2.12
C GLU A 20 15.01 -19.88 -3.13
N ASN A 21 14.82 -21.16 -2.78
CA ASN A 21 14.12 -22.13 -3.62
C ASN A 21 12.67 -21.71 -3.87
N PHE A 22 11.99 -21.17 -2.85
CA PHE A 22 10.62 -20.70 -2.98
C PHE A 22 10.50 -19.47 -3.90
N LEU A 23 11.42 -18.50 -3.80
CA LEU A 23 11.44 -17.35 -4.71
C LEU A 23 11.75 -17.76 -6.16
N VAL A 24 12.58 -18.79 -6.37
CA VAL A 24 12.76 -19.41 -7.69
C VAL A 24 11.48 -20.07 -8.17
N GLU A 25 10.74 -20.75 -7.29
CA GLU A 25 9.43 -21.32 -7.62
C GLU A 25 8.44 -20.24 -8.07
N VAL A 26 8.31 -19.13 -7.32
CA VAL A 26 7.44 -17.99 -7.67
C VAL A 26 7.72 -17.49 -9.09
N ARG A 27 9.01 -17.32 -9.45
CA ARG A 27 9.42 -16.88 -10.79
C ARG A 27 9.13 -17.91 -11.87
N THR A 28 9.51 -19.17 -11.63
CA THR A 28 9.43 -20.24 -12.64
C THR A 28 7.99 -20.69 -12.91
N LYS A 29 7.15 -20.74 -11.88
CA LYS A 29 5.72 -21.05 -12.00
C LYS A 29 4.86 -19.83 -12.31
N LYS A 30 5.47 -18.65 -12.43
CA LYS A 30 4.80 -17.38 -12.77
C LYS A 30 3.64 -17.04 -11.83
N TYR A 31 3.85 -17.17 -10.52
CA TYR A 31 2.80 -16.81 -9.57
C TYR A 31 2.52 -15.31 -9.57
N THR A 32 1.23 -14.98 -9.40
CA THR A 32 0.75 -13.62 -9.15
C THR A 32 0.27 -13.53 -7.70
N GLY A 33 0.61 -12.44 -7.01
CA GLY A 33 0.33 -12.28 -5.59
C GLY A 33 1.28 -11.30 -4.92
N TYR A 34 1.48 -11.45 -3.61
CA TYR A 34 2.42 -10.60 -2.88
C TYR A 34 3.19 -11.38 -1.82
N LEU A 35 4.38 -10.86 -1.55
CA LEU A 35 5.30 -11.33 -0.55
C LEU A 35 5.21 -10.41 0.67
N LYS A 36 4.75 -10.94 1.80
CA LYS A 36 4.84 -10.28 3.10
C LYS A 36 6.19 -10.58 3.73
N ILE A 37 6.89 -9.53 4.15
CA ILE A 37 8.23 -9.62 4.76
C ILE A 37 8.18 -8.92 6.11
N GLU A 38 8.57 -9.61 7.17
CA GLU A 38 8.67 -9.07 8.53
C GLU A 38 10.11 -9.17 9.01
N CYS A 39 10.80 -8.04 9.19
CA CYS A 39 12.23 -7.99 9.49
C CYS A 39 12.57 -6.76 10.33
N ARG A 40 13.33 -6.92 11.42
CA ARG A 40 13.87 -5.80 12.25
C ARG A 40 12.83 -4.74 12.64
N ASN A 41 11.61 -5.18 12.99
CA ASN A 41 10.42 -4.34 13.31
C ASN A 41 9.81 -3.57 12.13
N LEU A 42 10.23 -3.89 10.91
CA LEU A 42 9.63 -3.38 9.68
C LEU A 42 8.79 -4.48 9.06
N GLU A 43 7.69 -4.06 8.45
CA GLU A 43 6.86 -4.90 7.61
C GLU A 43 6.92 -4.35 6.18
N PHE A 44 7.00 -5.24 5.20
CA PHE A 44 7.02 -4.89 3.78
C PHE A 44 6.08 -5.79 2.98
N LEU A 45 5.59 -5.24 1.87
CA LEU A 45 4.93 -6.01 0.81
C LEU A 45 5.70 -5.85 -0.49
N LEU A 46 5.96 -6.97 -1.19
CA LEU A 46 6.48 -6.96 -2.55
C LEU A 46 5.50 -7.68 -3.47
N PHE A 47 4.90 -6.96 -4.40
CA PHE A 47 3.94 -7.51 -5.34
C PHE A 47 4.65 -8.26 -6.46
N TYR A 48 4.03 -9.33 -6.92
CA TYR A 48 4.47 -10.17 -8.03
C TYR A 48 3.34 -10.32 -9.04
N GLU A 49 3.67 -10.13 -10.31
CA GLU A 49 2.79 -10.44 -11.45
C GLU A 49 3.53 -11.37 -12.39
N GLU A 50 2.94 -12.53 -12.69
CA GLU A 50 3.54 -13.55 -13.57
C GLU A 50 4.98 -13.92 -13.16
N GLY A 51 5.23 -13.97 -11.85
CA GLY A 51 6.53 -14.28 -11.25
C GLY A 51 7.55 -13.14 -11.25
N VAL A 52 7.17 -11.95 -11.71
CA VAL A 52 8.05 -10.77 -11.75
C VAL A 52 7.69 -9.82 -10.62
N PRO A 53 8.65 -9.39 -9.77
CA PRO A 53 8.38 -8.37 -8.76
C PRO A 53 8.04 -7.05 -9.46
N THR A 54 6.94 -6.40 -9.06
CA THR A 54 6.47 -5.15 -9.69
C THR A 54 6.57 -3.96 -8.75
N HIS A 55 5.99 -4.03 -7.55
CA HIS A 55 5.91 -2.89 -6.63
C HIS A 55 6.28 -3.30 -5.21
N GLY A 56 7.19 -2.54 -4.61
CA GLY A 56 7.59 -2.71 -3.23
C GLY A 56 6.96 -1.65 -2.33
N PHE A 57 6.60 -2.03 -1.12
CA PHE A 57 6.04 -1.16 -0.12
C PHE A 57 6.64 -1.45 1.25
N ARG A 58 6.91 -0.41 2.01
CA ARG A 58 6.98 -0.48 3.47
C ARG A 58 5.57 -0.34 4.03
N VAL A 59 5.24 -1.15 5.02
CA VAL A 59 3.97 -1.07 5.75
C VAL A 59 4.25 -0.42 7.10
N ILE A 60 3.50 0.64 7.41
CA ILE A 60 3.52 1.26 8.72
C ILE A 60 2.07 1.31 9.19
N GLU A 61 1.78 0.62 10.29
CA GLU A 61 0.42 0.40 10.78
C GLU A 61 -0.42 -0.32 9.71
N ASP A 62 -1.31 0.38 9.02
CA ASP A 62 -2.15 -0.16 7.94
C ASP A 62 -1.94 0.59 6.60
N GLU A 63 -0.95 1.46 6.52
CA GLU A 63 -0.64 2.26 5.34
C GLU A 63 0.55 1.67 4.57
N LEU A 64 0.44 1.66 3.24
CA LEU A 64 1.53 1.31 2.34
C LEU A 64 2.33 2.57 2.02
N PHE A 65 3.65 2.46 1.99
CA PHE A 65 4.56 3.52 1.55
C PHE A 65 5.45 2.95 0.46
N SER A 66 5.42 3.54 -0.73
CA SER A 66 6.19 3.07 -1.90
C SER A 66 7.66 2.93 -1.55
N PHE A 67 8.25 1.80 -1.92
CA PHE A 67 9.66 1.49 -1.72
C PHE A 67 10.18 0.65 -2.90
N SER A 68 10.53 1.34 -3.98
CA SER A 68 10.87 0.73 -5.27
C SER A 68 12.10 -0.18 -5.19
N ASN A 69 13.04 0.11 -4.28
CA ASN A 69 14.28 -0.67 -4.12
C ASN A 69 14.09 -1.99 -3.33
N LEU A 70 12.88 -2.31 -2.86
CA LEU A 70 12.64 -3.49 -2.01
C LEU A 70 13.11 -4.79 -2.67
N SER A 71 12.83 -4.97 -3.96
CA SER A 71 13.22 -6.18 -4.71
C SER A 71 14.75 -6.34 -4.75
N ASP A 72 15.48 -5.23 -4.88
CA ASP A 72 16.94 -5.23 -5.01
C ASP A 72 17.63 -5.57 -3.69
N ILE A 73 17.04 -5.13 -2.57
CA ILE A 73 17.60 -5.36 -1.24
C ILE A 73 17.13 -6.65 -0.59
N LEU A 74 16.14 -7.35 -1.16
CA LEU A 74 15.50 -8.52 -0.58
C LEU A 74 16.51 -9.61 -0.16
N SER A 75 17.52 -9.85 -0.99
CA SER A 75 18.58 -10.84 -0.73
C SER A 75 19.54 -10.43 0.39
N SER A 76 19.61 -9.14 0.71
CA SER A 76 20.46 -8.58 1.76
C SER A 76 19.78 -8.52 3.13
N LEU A 77 18.46 -8.77 3.18
CA LEU A 77 17.74 -8.82 4.45
C LEU A 77 18.20 -10.04 5.26
N GLU A 78 18.40 -9.83 6.56
CA GLU A 78 18.80 -10.88 7.50
C GLU A 78 17.92 -10.84 8.73
N GLY A 79 17.50 -12.03 9.18
CA GLY A 79 16.69 -12.18 10.39
C GLY A 79 15.28 -11.65 10.18
N GLY A 80 14.37 -12.52 9.77
CA GLY A 80 12.97 -12.17 9.57
C GLY A 80 12.17 -13.33 8.99
N LYS A 81 10.89 -13.07 8.77
CA LYS A 81 9.93 -14.01 8.19
C LYS A 81 9.45 -13.51 6.84
N LEU A 82 9.18 -14.47 5.96
CA LEU A 82 8.65 -14.25 4.64
C LEU A 82 7.47 -15.19 4.41
N SER A 83 6.36 -14.61 3.98
CA SER A 83 5.14 -15.34 3.63
C SER A 83 4.63 -14.85 2.28
N PHE A 84 4.32 -15.76 1.36
CA PHE A 84 3.76 -15.42 0.06
C PHE A 84 2.30 -15.83 -0.03
N PHE A 85 1.50 -14.88 -0.51
CA PHE A 85 0.06 -15.03 -0.72
C PHE A 85 -0.19 -14.94 -2.22
N GLU A 86 -0.64 -16.04 -2.80
CA GLU A 86 -1.13 -16.05 -4.19
C GLU A 86 -2.46 -15.31 -4.22
N ALA A 87 -2.57 -14.33 -5.11
CA ALA A 87 -3.73 -13.46 -5.22
C ALA A 87 -4.04 -13.19 -6.69
N SER A 88 -5.29 -12.88 -7.01
CA SER A 88 -5.66 -12.48 -8.36
C SER A 88 -5.05 -11.11 -8.71
N PRO A 89 -4.89 -10.79 -10.01
CA PRO A 89 -4.55 -9.43 -10.42
C PRO A 89 -5.52 -8.40 -9.85
N GLY A 90 -6.83 -8.70 -9.76
CA GLY A 90 -7.81 -7.82 -9.15
C GLY A 90 -7.57 -7.58 -7.66
N ALA A 91 -7.08 -8.57 -6.92
CA ALA A 91 -6.71 -8.37 -5.52
C ALA A 91 -5.53 -7.38 -5.37
N LEU A 92 -4.52 -7.48 -6.23
CA LEU A 92 -3.42 -6.52 -6.24
C LEU A 92 -3.90 -5.12 -6.67
N GLN A 93 -4.78 -5.05 -7.66
CA GLN A 93 -5.37 -3.78 -8.11
C GLN A 93 -6.22 -3.13 -7.01
N ALA A 94 -6.98 -3.90 -6.22
CA ALA A 94 -7.73 -3.35 -5.08
C ALA A 94 -6.78 -2.71 -4.04
N LEU A 95 -5.64 -3.34 -3.74
CA LEU A 95 -4.62 -2.76 -2.86
C LEU A 95 -4.00 -1.49 -3.45
N PHE A 96 -3.80 -1.45 -4.77
CA PHE A 96 -3.35 -0.23 -5.46
C PHE A 96 -4.38 0.89 -5.38
N ASP A 97 -5.65 0.60 -5.66
CA ASP A 97 -6.72 1.57 -5.61
C ASP A 97 -6.89 2.11 -4.18
N MET A 98 -6.70 1.28 -3.14
CA MET A 98 -6.68 1.74 -1.75
C MET A 98 -5.51 2.67 -1.42
N LYS A 99 -4.32 2.41 -1.98
CA LYS A 99 -3.12 3.21 -1.69
C LYS A 99 -3.06 4.49 -2.51
N PHE A 100 -3.28 4.40 -3.82
CA PHE A 100 -3.07 5.50 -4.74
C PHE A 100 -4.36 6.16 -5.20
N GLY A 101 -5.50 5.48 -5.07
CA GLY A 101 -6.79 6.01 -5.50
C GLY A 101 -7.28 7.14 -4.60
N ASP A 102 -8.08 8.02 -5.20
CA ASP A 102 -8.77 9.06 -4.43
C ASP A 102 -9.97 8.42 -3.74
N GLN A 103 -10.06 8.54 -2.42
CA GLN A 103 -11.30 8.18 -1.72
C GLN A 103 -12.36 9.27 -2.01
N ILE A 104 -13.15 9.07 -3.07
CA ILE A 104 -14.12 10.06 -3.57
C ILE A 104 -15.38 10.17 -2.71
N TYR A 105 -15.65 9.15 -1.90
CA TYR A 105 -16.66 9.18 -0.86
C TYR A 105 -16.03 8.80 0.48
N GLY A 106 -16.26 9.63 1.52
CA GLY A 106 -15.87 9.29 2.90
C GLY A 106 -16.54 7.99 3.37
N ASN A 107 -16.33 7.59 4.63
CA ASN A 107 -16.91 6.34 5.14
C ASN A 107 -18.45 6.36 5.02
N LEU A 108 -18.99 5.55 4.10
CA LEU A 108 -20.42 5.40 3.90
C LEU A 108 -20.93 4.25 4.77
N TYR A 109 -21.81 4.56 5.72
CA TYR A 109 -22.37 3.53 6.58
C TYR A 109 -23.58 2.88 5.90
N THR A 110 -23.61 1.55 5.79
CA THR A 110 -24.71 0.83 5.12
C THR A 110 -26.06 1.05 5.80
N SER A 111 -26.06 1.38 7.09
CA SER A 111 -27.28 1.77 7.83
C SER A 111 -27.98 3.02 7.29
N TYR A 112 -27.27 3.88 6.54
CA TYR A 112 -27.79 5.12 5.96
C TYR A 112 -27.64 5.19 4.44
N CYS A 113 -26.90 4.25 3.83
CA CYS A 113 -26.59 4.24 2.41
C CYS A 113 -27.28 3.08 1.70
N ASP A 114 -28.02 3.39 0.64
CA ASP A 114 -28.59 2.41 -0.27
C ASP A 114 -27.50 1.96 -1.25
N LEU A 115 -26.86 0.83 -0.96
CA LEU A 115 -25.73 0.33 -1.74
C LEU A 115 -26.12 -0.01 -3.19
N GLY A 116 -27.36 -0.42 -3.43
CA GLY A 116 -27.87 -0.64 -4.79
C GLY A 116 -27.90 0.66 -5.60
N LYS A 117 -28.35 1.76 -5.00
CA LYS A 117 -28.27 3.09 -5.64
C LYS A 117 -26.83 3.56 -5.81
N LEU A 118 -25.93 3.27 -4.86
CA LEU A 118 -24.52 3.60 -5.03
C LEU A 118 -23.95 2.95 -6.30
N PHE A 119 -24.13 1.65 -6.51
CA PHE A 119 -23.66 0.98 -7.72
C PHE A 119 -24.32 1.52 -9.00
N GLN A 120 -25.59 1.92 -8.96
CA GLN A 120 -26.23 2.60 -10.08
C GLN A 120 -25.60 3.96 -10.38
N THR A 121 -25.24 4.74 -9.35
CA THR A 121 -24.52 6.01 -9.51
C THR A 121 -23.14 5.78 -10.10
N LEU A 122 -22.37 4.84 -9.56
CA LEU A 122 -21.03 4.48 -10.08
C LEU A 122 -21.10 4.05 -11.55
N GLN A 123 -22.14 3.31 -11.94
CA GLN A 123 -22.38 2.94 -13.32
C GLN A 123 -22.65 4.16 -14.22
N GLN A 124 -23.49 5.10 -13.77
CA GLN A 124 -23.82 6.32 -14.52
C GLN A 124 -22.62 7.25 -14.68
N GLU A 125 -21.79 7.34 -13.64
CA GLU A 125 -20.57 8.16 -13.61
C GLU A 125 -19.38 7.48 -14.31
N LYS A 126 -19.55 6.24 -14.81
CA LYS A 126 -18.49 5.44 -15.42
C LYS A 126 -17.26 5.29 -14.52
N HIS A 127 -17.50 5.06 -13.24
CA HIS A 127 -16.45 4.93 -12.24
C HIS A 127 -15.47 3.80 -12.59
N THR A 128 -14.18 4.07 -12.48
CA THR A 128 -13.10 3.09 -12.62
C THR A 128 -12.28 3.10 -11.33
N GLY A 129 -12.17 1.94 -10.68
CA GLY A 129 -11.59 1.83 -9.34
C GLY A 129 -12.19 0.68 -8.54
N SER A 130 -12.24 0.83 -7.22
CA SER A 130 -12.72 -0.22 -6.33
C SER A 130 -13.65 0.28 -5.23
N VAL A 131 -14.57 -0.58 -4.83
CA VAL A 131 -15.49 -0.37 -3.70
C VAL A 131 -15.14 -1.36 -2.60
N GLU A 132 -14.58 -0.87 -1.49
CA GLU A 132 -14.40 -1.67 -0.27
C GLU A 132 -15.73 -1.76 0.48
N ILE A 133 -16.14 -2.98 0.83
CA ILE A 133 -17.34 -3.25 1.60
C ILE A 133 -16.92 -4.09 2.82
N ASP A 134 -17.00 -3.49 4.00
CA ASP A 134 -16.68 -4.11 5.27
C ASP A 134 -17.95 -4.27 6.12
N LEU A 135 -18.48 -5.49 6.14
CA LEU A 135 -19.61 -5.89 6.98
C LEU A 135 -19.14 -6.88 8.06
N PRO A 136 -19.92 -7.09 9.13
CA PRO A 136 -19.65 -8.12 10.13
C PRO A 136 -19.44 -9.52 9.52
N SER A 137 -20.26 -9.93 8.54
CA SER A 137 -20.19 -11.28 7.96
C SER A 137 -19.33 -11.40 6.68
N LEU A 138 -18.96 -10.29 6.05
CA LEU A 138 -18.18 -10.29 4.80
C LEU A 138 -17.25 -9.08 4.75
N ASN A 139 -16.07 -9.25 4.15
CA ASN A 139 -15.21 -8.14 3.79
C ASN A 139 -14.71 -8.38 2.36
N CYS A 140 -15.01 -7.47 1.44
CA CYS A 140 -14.67 -7.64 0.03
C CYS A 140 -14.40 -6.30 -0.68
N PHE A 141 -13.80 -6.41 -1.86
CA PHE A 141 -13.60 -5.34 -2.81
C PHE A 141 -14.35 -5.67 -4.09
N VAL A 142 -15.11 -4.73 -4.62
CA VAL A 142 -15.71 -4.83 -5.96
C VAL A 142 -14.91 -3.94 -6.89
N LEU A 143 -14.22 -4.55 -7.85
CA LEU A 143 -13.51 -3.82 -8.88
C LEU A 143 -14.49 -3.38 -9.96
N THR A 144 -14.28 -2.17 -10.47
CA THR A 144 -15.14 -1.55 -11.46
C THR A 144 -14.31 -0.93 -12.58
N GLU A 145 -14.75 -1.10 -13.82
CA GLU A 145 -14.18 -0.48 -15.01
C GLU A 145 -15.31 0.22 -15.78
N GLU A 146 -15.19 1.53 -16.01
CA GLU A 146 -16.19 2.33 -16.74
C GLU A 146 -17.62 2.11 -16.19
N GLY A 147 -17.73 1.96 -14.86
CA GLY A 147 -18.97 1.76 -14.14
C GLY A 147 -19.50 0.32 -14.10
N VAL A 148 -18.78 -0.64 -14.69
CA VAL A 148 -19.17 -2.06 -14.72
C VAL A 148 -18.34 -2.85 -13.71
N PRO A 149 -18.97 -3.58 -12.77
CA PRO A 149 -18.26 -4.51 -11.90
C PRO A 149 -17.55 -5.61 -12.70
N THR A 150 -16.24 -5.77 -12.50
CA THR A 150 -15.40 -6.71 -13.25
C THR A 150 -14.84 -7.85 -12.43
N GLU A 151 -14.70 -7.69 -11.12
CA GLU A 151 -14.23 -8.72 -10.20
C GLU A 151 -14.71 -8.42 -8.77
N VAL A 152 -14.92 -9.48 -7.97
CA VAL A 152 -15.15 -9.36 -6.53
C VAL A 152 -14.07 -10.12 -5.80
N VAL A 153 -13.30 -9.42 -4.98
CA VAL A 153 -12.19 -9.98 -4.21
C VAL A 153 -12.59 -10.03 -2.74
N PHE A 154 -12.67 -11.23 -2.18
CA PHE A 154 -12.96 -11.41 -0.76
C PHE A 154 -11.69 -11.43 0.07
N SER A 155 -11.76 -10.81 1.24
CA SER A 155 -10.75 -10.99 2.28
C SER A 155 -10.87 -12.37 2.88
N ARG A 156 -9.70 -12.96 3.17
CA ARG A 156 -9.61 -14.35 3.62
C ARG A 156 -10.49 -14.63 4.84
N GLY A 157 -11.25 -15.72 4.78
CA GLY A 157 -11.99 -16.25 5.93
C GLY A 157 -13.32 -15.54 6.24
N ARG A 158 -13.78 -14.61 5.39
CA ARG A 158 -15.09 -13.95 5.54
C ARG A 158 -15.88 -13.93 4.24
N GLY A 159 -16.94 -14.74 4.18
CA GLY A 159 -18.01 -14.59 3.19
C GLY A 159 -17.65 -14.93 1.74
N GLU A 160 -16.56 -15.68 1.49
CA GLU A 160 -16.16 -16.12 0.16
C GLU A 160 -17.33 -16.78 -0.59
N LYS A 161 -17.61 -16.29 -1.80
CA LYS A 161 -18.65 -16.83 -2.66
C LYS A 161 -18.13 -16.93 -4.09
N GLU A 162 -18.30 -18.10 -4.68
CA GLU A 162 -18.03 -18.37 -6.10
C GLU A 162 -19.33 -18.23 -6.89
N GLY A 163 -19.25 -17.69 -8.11
CA GLY A 163 -20.40 -17.46 -8.99
C GLY A 163 -20.14 -16.36 -10.00
N GLU A 164 -21.14 -16.07 -10.84
CA GLU A 164 -21.08 -14.90 -11.72
C GLU A 164 -21.13 -13.60 -10.88
N ILE A 165 -20.47 -12.55 -11.35
CA ILE A 165 -20.30 -11.29 -10.61
C ILE A 165 -21.64 -10.70 -10.18
N GLU A 166 -22.66 -10.78 -11.03
CA GLU A 166 -24.01 -10.28 -10.74
C GLU A 166 -24.65 -11.02 -9.55
N GLU A 167 -24.51 -12.35 -9.48
CA GLU A 167 -25.05 -13.17 -8.39
C GLU A 167 -24.30 -12.89 -7.08
N VAL A 168 -22.98 -12.75 -7.15
CA VAL A 168 -22.14 -12.44 -5.99
C VAL A 168 -22.49 -11.05 -5.45
N LEU A 169 -22.61 -10.05 -6.34
CA LEU A 169 -22.98 -8.69 -5.98
C LEU A 169 -24.38 -8.63 -5.36
N HIS A 170 -25.36 -9.37 -5.92
CA HIS A 170 -26.70 -9.43 -5.36
C HIS A 170 -26.70 -9.87 -3.89
N VAL A 171 -25.91 -10.90 -3.56
CA VAL A 171 -25.81 -11.39 -2.17
C VAL A 171 -25.09 -10.40 -1.25
N ILE A 172 -24.09 -9.68 -1.76
CA ILE A 172 -23.45 -8.59 -1.01
C ILE A 172 -24.46 -7.48 -0.69
N LEU A 173 -25.30 -7.10 -1.66
CA LEU A 173 -26.35 -6.10 -1.47
C LEU A 173 -27.40 -6.55 -0.45
N GLU A 174 -27.85 -7.81 -0.51
CA GLU A 174 -28.79 -8.36 0.48
C GLU A 174 -28.21 -8.33 1.90
N LYS A 175 -26.93 -8.69 2.05
CA LYS A 175 -26.23 -8.63 3.35
C LYS A 175 -26.08 -7.19 3.84
N ALA A 176 -25.66 -6.27 2.97
CA ALA A 176 -25.50 -4.86 3.31
C ALA A 176 -26.83 -4.19 3.71
N ALA A 177 -27.97 -4.69 3.24
CA ALA A 177 -29.29 -4.20 3.62
C ALA A 177 -29.72 -4.58 5.04
N VAL A 178 -29.13 -5.63 5.63
CA VAL A 178 -29.48 -6.13 6.98
C VAL A 178 -28.35 -5.98 7.99
N GLU A 179 -27.12 -5.85 7.53
CA GLU A 179 -25.93 -5.65 8.36
C GLU A 179 -25.46 -4.20 8.33
N SER A 180 -25.03 -3.70 9.49
CA SER A 180 -24.41 -2.38 9.60
C SER A 180 -22.90 -2.50 9.42
N GLY A 181 -22.39 -1.91 8.35
CA GLY A 181 -20.98 -1.90 8.00
C GLY A 181 -20.57 -0.59 7.31
N ILE A 182 -19.37 -0.59 6.75
CA ILE A 182 -18.76 0.57 6.12
C ILE A 182 -18.46 0.24 4.66
N VAL A 183 -18.73 1.21 3.79
CA VAL A 183 -18.38 1.19 2.38
C VAL A 183 -17.45 2.37 2.10
N LYS A 184 -16.38 2.11 1.36
CA LYS A 184 -15.48 3.14 0.83
C LYS A 184 -15.34 2.96 -0.67
N VAL A 185 -15.21 4.05 -1.39
CA VAL A 185 -15.08 4.05 -2.85
C VAL A 185 -13.78 4.77 -3.21
N PHE A 186 -12.94 4.07 -3.96
CA PHE A 186 -11.63 4.53 -4.40
C PHE A 186 -11.67 4.71 -5.91
N GLU A 187 -11.50 5.93 -6.39
CA GLU A 187 -11.30 6.21 -7.81
C GLU A 187 -9.86 5.90 -8.19
N ARG A 188 -9.66 5.07 -9.21
CA ARG A 188 -8.31 4.67 -9.63
C ARG A 188 -7.51 5.87 -10.09
N ARG A 189 -6.31 5.98 -9.52
CA ARG A 189 -5.28 6.92 -9.95
C ARG A 189 -3.97 6.17 -10.13
N ASN A 190 -3.12 6.76 -10.95
CA ASN A 190 -1.74 6.30 -11.07
C ASN A 190 -0.90 6.91 -9.93
N PRO A 191 0.12 6.20 -9.46
CA PRO A 191 1.09 6.76 -8.52
C PRO A 191 1.66 8.08 -9.05
N LEU A 192 1.71 9.09 -8.17
CA LEU A 192 2.35 10.36 -8.52
C LEU A 192 3.85 10.15 -8.72
N THR A 193 4.36 10.57 -9.87
CA THR A 193 5.81 10.67 -10.08
C THR A 193 6.25 12.09 -9.71
N ILE A 194 6.78 12.24 -8.50
CA ILE A 194 7.34 13.52 -8.03
C ILE A 194 8.86 13.48 -8.24
N PRO A 195 9.45 14.48 -8.92
CA PRO A 195 10.90 14.55 -9.06
C PRO A 195 11.54 14.69 -7.67
N SER A 196 12.44 13.76 -7.35
CA SER A 196 13.27 13.87 -6.16
C SER A 196 14.25 15.04 -6.32
N PRO A 197 14.55 15.79 -5.24
CA PRO A 197 15.70 16.67 -5.21
C PRO A 197 17.01 15.87 -5.39
N ASP A 198 18.12 16.60 -5.55
CA ASP A 198 19.45 15.99 -5.74
C ASP A 198 19.74 14.99 -4.60
N PRO A 199 20.03 13.70 -4.89
CA PRO A 199 20.20 12.67 -3.87
C PRO A 199 21.33 12.98 -2.88
N GLU A 200 22.27 13.86 -3.25
CA GLU A 200 23.40 14.31 -2.44
C GLU A 200 23.11 15.58 -1.62
N GLU A 201 21.91 16.14 -1.71
CA GLU A 201 21.49 17.23 -0.83
C GLU A 201 21.35 16.74 0.61
N ILE A 202 21.87 17.55 1.53
CA ILE A 202 21.79 17.29 2.97
C ILE A 202 20.67 18.16 3.54
N PHE A 203 19.77 17.53 4.28
CA PHE A 203 18.66 18.17 4.96
C PHE A 203 18.94 18.32 6.45
N THR A 204 18.85 19.54 6.95
CA THR A 204 19.06 19.83 8.38
C THR A 204 18.06 20.85 8.89
N TRP A 205 17.71 20.75 10.17
CA TRP A 205 16.91 21.76 10.86
C TRP A 205 17.59 23.14 10.78
N SER A 206 16.81 24.16 10.47
CA SER A 206 17.22 25.56 10.47
C SER A 206 16.86 26.28 11.78
N ASP A 207 15.74 25.90 12.40
CA ASP A 207 15.16 26.55 13.58
C ASP A 207 15.33 25.66 14.83
N PRO A 208 15.76 26.22 15.98
CA PRO A 208 15.72 25.50 17.26
C PRO A 208 14.30 25.09 17.71
N ARG A 209 13.23 25.74 17.21
CA ARG A 209 11.83 25.34 17.43
C ARG A 209 11.44 24.26 16.43
N ARG A 210 11.60 23.01 16.88
CA ARG A 210 11.27 21.82 16.09
C ARG A 210 9.78 21.54 16.12
N LEU A 211 9.23 21.21 14.96
CA LEU A 211 7.90 20.64 14.84
C LEU A 211 7.94 19.16 15.15
N LYS A 212 6.95 18.69 15.91
CA LYS A 212 6.69 17.25 16.05
C LYS A 212 5.93 16.77 14.82
N LEU A 213 6.64 16.14 13.89
CA LEU A 213 6.05 15.73 12.61
C LEU A 213 5.05 14.59 12.79
N GLU A 214 5.17 13.82 13.88
CA GLU A 214 4.26 12.74 14.25
C GLU A 214 2.77 13.16 14.24
N PHE A 215 2.46 14.41 14.62
CA PHE A 215 1.07 14.86 14.67
C PHE A 215 0.45 15.11 13.30
N ALA A 216 1.27 15.40 12.28
CA ALA A 216 0.79 15.72 10.94
C ALA A 216 1.00 14.56 9.96
N PHE A 217 2.01 13.73 10.19
CA PHE A 217 2.50 12.72 9.25
C PHE A 217 2.75 11.35 9.91
N GLY A 218 2.22 11.15 11.12
CA GLY A 218 2.27 9.88 11.82
C GLY A 218 3.68 9.35 12.07
N GLN A 219 3.80 8.03 12.12
CA GLN A 219 5.04 7.35 12.45
C GLN A 219 6.16 7.61 11.42
N LEU A 220 5.85 7.73 10.13
CA LEU A 220 6.85 8.08 9.11
C LEU A 220 7.46 9.47 9.37
N GLY A 221 6.61 10.46 9.69
CA GLY A 221 7.07 11.80 10.05
C GLY A 221 7.98 11.81 11.27
N LYS A 222 7.65 11.02 12.30
CA LYS A 222 8.47 10.86 13.50
C LYS A 222 9.85 10.29 13.21
N GLU A 223 9.95 9.32 12.30
CA GLU A 223 11.23 8.74 11.89
C GLU A 223 12.05 9.72 11.06
N PHE A 224 11.42 10.40 10.11
CA PHE A 224 12.06 11.44 9.31
C PHE A 224 12.61 12.58 10.18
N GLU A 225 11.84 13.04 11.18
CA GLU A 225 12.28 14.06 12.16
C GLU A 225 13.60 13.69 12.85
N LYS A 226 13.77 12.42 13.24
CA LYS A 226 15.00 11.92 13.89
C LYS A 226 16.21 11.88 12.96
N LEU A 227 15.99 11.71 11.65
CA LEU A 227 17.06 11.63 10.66
C LEU A 227 17.57 13.03 10.25
N LEU A 228 16.72 14.06 10.33
CA LEU A 228 17.10 15.45 10.08
C LEU A 228 18.19 15.98 11.05
N ASP A 229 18.38 15.33 12.20
CA ASP A 229 19.45 15.64 13.16
C ASP A 229 20.82 15.03 12.79
N GLN A 230 20.86 14.12 11.80
CA GLN A 230 22.03 13.27 11.55
C GLN A 230 22.88 13.73 10.36
N ASN A 231 22.56 14.88 9.76
CA ASN A 231 23.30 15.47 8.63
C ASN A 231 23.50 14.45 7.48
N LEU A 232 22.43 13.74 7.15
CA LEU A 232 22.37 12.72 6.12
C LEU A 232 21.95 13.32 4.77
N THR A 233 22.38 12.69 3.68
CA THR A 233 21.87 13.00 2.34
C THR A 233 20.44 12.48 2.16
N ILE A 234 19.69 13.02 1.18
CA ILE A 234 18.35 12.52 0.85
C ILE A 234 18.37 11.00 0.61
N SER A 235 19.34 10.53 -0.19
CA SER A 235 19.48 9.11 -0.49
C SER A 235 19.65 8.28 0.78
N GLN A 236 20.49 8.74 1.71
CA GLN A 236 20.67 8.06 3.00
C GLN A 236 19.41 8.06 3.86
N ILE A 237 18.66 9.17 3.88
CA ILE A 237 17.40 9.28 4.60
C ILE A 237 16.38 8.29 4.02
N LEU A 238 16.15 8.31 2.71
CA LEU A 238 15.18 7.43 2.03
C LEU A 238 15.53 5.95 2.21
N ASN A 239 16.81 5.59 2.11
CA ASN A 239 17.27 4.22 2.37
C ASN A 239 17.03 3.81 3.83
N THR A 240 17.26 4.72 4.79
CA THR A 240 17.04 4.44 6.21
C THR A 240 15.55 4.31 6.54
N LEU A 241 14.70 5.13 5.91
CA LEU A 241 13.24 5.04 6.02
C LEU A 241 12.65 3.88 5.20
N CYS A 242 13.40 3.32 4.25
CA CYS A 242 12.91 2.33 3.30
C CYS A 242 11.64 2.81 2.58
N VAL A 243 11.68 4.02 2.03
CA VAL A 243 10.59 4.61 1.23
C VAL A 243 11.15 5.41 0.06
N ASP A 244 10.32 5.62 -0.95
CA ASP A 244 10.60 6.50 -2.08
C ASP A 244 10.32 7.97 -1.72
N PHE A 245 10.92 8.91 -2.46
CA PHE A 245 10.78 10.34 -2.16
C PHE A 245 9.33 10.84 -2.17
N VAL A 246 8.47 10.29 -3.03
CA VAL A 246 7.05 10.65 -3.13
C VAL A 246 6.34 10.57 -1.76
N GLU A 247 6.73 9.62 -0.92
CA GLU A 247 6.12 9.38 0.40
C GLU A 247 6.51 10.44 1.44
N ILE A 248 7.59 11.20 1.18
CA ILE A 248 8.03 12.30 2.05
C ILE A 248 7.94 13.68 1.38
N ALA A 249 7.46 13.76 0.13
CA ALA A 249 7.49 14.97 -0.67
C ALA A 249 6.68 16.11 -0.05
N ASP A 250 5.50 15.82 0.50
CA ASP A 250 4.65 16.82 1.16
C ASP A 250 5.29 17.33 2.45
N MET A 251 5.88 16.44 3.25
CA MET A 251 6.65 16.80 4.44
C MET A 251 7.82 17.72 4.07
N TYR A 252 8.61 17.32 3.08
CA TYR A 252 9.73 18.08 2.58
C TYR A 252 9.31 19.47 2.09
N THR A 253 8.26 19.54 1.27
CA THR A 253 7.75 20.80 0.71
C THR A 253 7.26 21.72 1.82
N TYR A 254 6.47 21.20 2.76
CA TYR A 254 5.98 21.96 3.89
C TYR A 254 7.12 22.54 4.73
N LEU A 255 8.11 21.72 5.10
CA LEU A 255 9.23 22.15 5.92
C LEU A 255 10.11 23.17 5.20
N SER A 256 10.35 22.98 3.91
CA SER A 256 11.15 23.89 3.09
C SER A 256 10.46 25.25 2.94
N VAL A 257 9.19 25.27 2.55
CA VAL A 257 8.41 26.51 2.34
C VAL A 257 8.25 27.30 3.64
N LYS A 258 8.11 26.61 4.78
CA LYS A 258 8.04 27.25 6.10
C LYS A 258 9.41 27.58 6.69
N GLY A 259 10.50 27.22 6.00
CA GLY A 259 11.86 27.54 6.40
C GLY A 259 12.33 26.80 7.65
N TYR A 260 11.78 25.61 7.95
CA TYR A 260 12.18 24.75 9.06
C TYR A 260 13.41 23.90 8.77
N ILE A 261 13.68 23.66 7.48
CA ILE A 261 14.87 22.95 7.02
C ILE A 261 15.66 23.81 6.04
N VAL A 262 16.97 23.59 6.00
CA VAL A 262 17.88 24.13 5.00
C VAL A 262 18.50 22.98 4.20
N THR A 263 18.63 23.20 2.90
CA THR A 263 19.32 22.29 1.99
C THR A 263 20.75 22.78 1.75
N LYS A 264 21.71 21.86 1.78
CA LYS A 264 23.11 22.11 1.42
C LYS A 264 23.54 21.04 0.44
N LYS A 265 24.30 21.41 -0.59
CA LYS A 265 24.98 20.40 -1.41
C LYS A 265 25.99 19.64 -0.57
N GLY A 266 25.93 18.30 -0.59
CA GLY A 266 26.97 17.47 -0.02
C GLY A 266 28.33 17.85 -0.60
N LEU A 267 29.31 18.08 0.27
CA LEU A 267 30.70 18.23 -0.17
C LEU A 267 31.14 16.86 -0.68
N ILE A 268 31.31 16.73 -2.00
CA ILE A 268 32.06 15.63 -2.58
C ILE A 268 33.50 15.83 -2.13
N ASN A 269 33.91 15.14 -1.06
CA ASN A 269 35.33 14.99 -0.79
C ASN A 269 35.89 14.11 -1.91
N GLY A 270 36.56 14.76 -2.87
CA GLY A 270 37.30 14.09 -3.93
C GLY A 270 38.53 13.35 -3.43
#